data_AF-A0A1U7GLX6-F1
#
_entry.id   AF-A0A1U7GLX6-F1
#
_cell.length_a   1.000
_cell.length_b   1.000
_cell.length_c   1.000
_cell.angle_alpha   90.00
_cell.angle_beta   90.00
_cell.angle_gamma   90.00
#
_symmetry.space_group_name_H-M   'P 1'
#
loop_
_entity.id
_entity.type
_entity.pdbx_description
1 polymer ?
#
loop_
_entity_poly.entity_id
_entity_poly.type
_entity_poly.pdbx_seq_one_letter_code
_entity_poly.pdbx_strand_id
1 'polypeptide(L)'
;MKNYFFNNRFVAAYMAEQYGVRYWGDKPGHGAYLPNEEILEREIVRVHPDSLPLFDPRIGDMVRVAIEGNVFDWLGMMVDDKEDVERYAAEQVILREGKPFHWPHAEAA
;
A
#
# COMPACT_ATOMS: atom_id res chain seq x y z
N MET A 1 1.03 17.42 -3.17
CA MET A 1 1.65 16.11 -2.82
C MET A 1 0.51 15.12 -2.66
N LYS A 2 0.56 13.91 -3.22
CA LYS A 2 -0.58 12.97 -3.10
C LYS A 2 -0.73 12.48 -1.64
N ASN A 3 -1.96 12.36 -1.17
CA ASN A 3 -2.29 11.74 0.11
C ASN A 3 -2.60 10.26 -0.12
N TYR A 4 -1.98 9.38 0.68
CA TYR A 4 -2.22 7.94 0.62
C TYR A 4 -3.02 7.46 1.82
N PHE A 5 -4.00 6.57 1.61
CA PHE A 5 -4.87 6.08 2.68
C PHE A 5 -5.49 4.71 2.36
N PHE A 6 -5.98 4.04 3.41
CA PHE A 6 -6.89 2.91 3.30
C PHE A 6 -8.28 3.31 3.78
N ASN A 7 -9.30 2.92 3.01
CA ASN A 7 -10.72 3.01 3.38
C ASN A 7 -11.23 1.73 4.07
N ASN A 8 -10.36 0.73 4.24
CA ASN A 8 -10.64 -0.50 4.96
C ASN A 8 -9.63 -0.67 6.10
N ARG A 9 -10.10 -0.47 7.33
CA ARG A 9 -9.29 -0.58 8.55
C ARG A 9 -8.69 -1.95 8.81
N PHE A 10 -9.34 -3.03 8.35
CA PHE A 10 -8.80 -4.38 8.50
C PHE A 10 -7.61 -4.61 7.58
N VAL A 11 -7.66 -4.07 6.35
CA VAL A 11 -6.51 -4.05 5.45
C VAL A 11 -5.38 -3.22 6.06
N ALA A 12 -5.69 -2.04 6.61
CA ALA A 12 -4.67 -1.21 7.26
C ALA A 12 -3.99 -1.92 8.44
N ALA A 13 -4.76 -2.51 9.36
CA ALA A 13 -4.21 -3.26 10.49
C ALA A 13 -3.35 -4.45 10.05
N TYR A 14 -3.80 -5.17 9.02
CA TYR A 14 -3.03 -6.26 8.41
C TYR A 14 -1.70 -5.76 7.83
N MET A 15 -1.71 -4.64 7.10
CA MET A 15 -0.50 -4.08 6.49
C MET A 15 0.49 -3.54 7.54
N ALA A 16 0.00 -2.96 8.63
CA ALA A 16 0.84 -2.60 9.79
C ALA A 16 1.50 -3.84 10.41
N GLU A 17 0.72 -4.89 10.66
CA GLU A 17 1.21 -6.11 11.31
C GLU A 17 2.21 -6.89 10.45
N GLN A 18 1.90 -7.08 9.15
CA GLN A 18 2.71 -7.92 8.28
C GLN A 18 3.93 -7.21 7.69
N TYR A 19 3.82 -5.91 7.41
CA TYR A 19 4.82 -5.18 6.64
C TYR A 19 5.35 -3.92 7.35
N GLY A 20 4.91 -3.64 8.58
CA GLY A 20 5.39 -2.51 9.36
C GLY A 20 4.93 -1.15 8.83
N VAL A 21 3.81 -1.11 8.08
CA VAL A 21 3.21 0.14 7.61
C VAL A 21 2.76 0.98 8.80
N ARG A 22 3.07 2.28 8.76
CA ARG A 22 2.74 3.26 9.79
C ARG A 22 1.70 4.24 9.27
N TYR A 23 0.86 4.72 10.17
CA TYR A 23 -0.26 5.61 9.87
C TYR A 23 -0.19 6.86 10.73
N TRP A 24 -0.70 7.99 10.20
CA TRP A 24 -0.76 9.25 10.95
C TRP A 24 -1.65 9.11 12.19
N GLY A 25 -1.09 9.31 13.37
CA GLY A 25 -1.82 9.50 14.62
C GLY A 25 -2.25 10.94 14.84
N ASP A 26 -3.31 11.15 15.61
CA ASP A 26 -3.89 12.48 15.87
C ASP A 26 -3.11 13.29 16.93
N LYS A 27 -2.10 12.69 17.58
CA LYS A 27 -1.36 13.32 18.68
C LYS A 27 -0.02 13.87 18.21
N PRO A 28 0.30 15.15 18.44
CA PRO A 28 1.63 15.69 18.14
C PRO A 28 2.71 15.11 19.08
N GLY A 29 3.80 14.57 18.51
CA GLY A 29 4.97 14.07 19.26
C GLY A 29 5.62 12.84 18.61
N HIS A 30 6.95 12.70 18.71
CA HIS A 30 7.70 11.58 18.14
C HIS A 30 7.17 10.23 18.67
N GLY A 31 6.61 9.41 17.79
CA GLY A 31 5.86 8.19 18.13
C GLY A 31 4.37 8.23 17.74
N ALA A 32 3.91 9.31 17.10
CA ALA A 32 2.55 9.56 16.60
C ALA A 32 2.08 8.61 15.48
N TYR A 33 2.35 7.31 15.61
CA TYR A 33 1.75 6.30 14.77
C TYR A 33 0.52 5.73 15.48
N LEU A 34 -0.50 5.40 14.71
CA LEU A 34 -1.66 4.70 15.28
C LEU A 34 -1.24 3.28 15.69
N PRO A 35 -1.45 2.88 16.96
CA PRO A 35 -1.38 1.47 17.34
C PRO A 35 -2.51 0.69 16.65
N ASN A 36 -2.35 -0.62 16.50
CA ASN A 36 -3.28 -1.45 15.72
C ASN A 36 -4.72 -1.38 16.24
N GLU A 37 -4.90 -1.26 17.54
CA GLU A 37 -6.21 -1.09 18.18
C GLU A 37 -6.89 0.20 17.72
N GLU A 38 -6.14 1.31 17.65
CA GLU A 38 -6.67 2.59 17.18
C GLU A 38 -6.92 2.61 15.67
N ILE A 39 -6.17 1.83 14.87
CA ILE A 39 -6.43 1.67 13.43
C ILE A 39 -7.81 1.08 13.20
N LEU A 40 -8.17 0.04 13.97
CA LEU A 40 -9.43 -0.69 13.84
C LEU A 40 -10.67 0.12 14.24
N GLU A 41 -10.48 1.27 14.90
CA GLU A 41 -11.55 2.19 15.26
C GLU A 41 -11.84 3.24 14.17
N ARG A 42 -10.97 3.38 13.15
CA ARG A 42 -11.13 4.40 12.10
C ARG A 42 -11.87 3.90 10.88
N GLU A 43 -12.54 4.82 10.19
CA GLU A 43 -13.11 4.57 8.86
C GLU A 43 -12.05 4.73 7.75
N ILE A 44 -11.23 5.78 7.86
CA ILE A 44 -10.14 6.08 6.92
C ILE A 44 -8.84 6.17 7.70
N VAL A 45 -7.80 5.53 7.19
CA VAL A 45 -6.48 5.47 7.82
C VAL A 45 -5.45 6.04 6.86
N ARG A 46 -4.87 7.20 7.20
CA ARG A 46 -3.89 7.89 6.36
C ARG A 46 -2.49 7.32 6.56
N VAL A 47 -1.84 6.92 5.47
CA VAL A 47 -0.48 6.38 5.47
C VAL A 47 0.53 7.46 5.86
N HIS A 48 1.46 7.12 6.74
CA HIS A 48 2.56 8.00 7.11
C HIS A 48 3.63 8.05 5.99
N PRO A 49 4.23 9.22 5.69
CA PRO A 49 5.25 9.35 4.65
C PRO A 49 6.41 8.35 4.74
N ASP A 50 6.88 8.04 5.95
CA ASP A 50 7.95 7.05 6.19
C ASP A 50 7.63 5.65 5.65
N SER A 51 6.35 5.32 5.47
CA SER A 51 5.92 4.02 4.94
C SER A 51 5.74 4.02 3.43
N LEU A 52 5.80 5.17 2.75
CA LEU A 52 5.65 5.23 1.30
C LEU A 52 6.64 4.33 0.54
N PRO A 53 7.94 4.27 0.92
CA PRO A 53 8.89 3.36 0.26
C PRO A 53 8.57 1.87 0.45
N LEU A 54 7.74 1.49 1.42
CA LEU A 54 7.34 0.09 1.59
C LEU A 54 6.44 -0.38 0.45
N PHE A 55 5.71 0.54 -0.17
CA PHE A 55 4.75 0.17 -1.19
C PHE A 55 5.45 -0.18 -2.50
N ASP A 56 6.56 0.46 -2.85
CA ASP A 56 7.28 0.19 -4.09
C ASP A 56 7.51 -1.32 -4.30
N PRO A 57 7.22 -1.85 -5.52
CA PRO A 57 7.45 -3.25 -5.84
C PRO A 57 8.91 -3.65 -5.64
N ARG A 58 9.13 -4.88 -5.21
CA ARG A 58 10.46 -5.46 -4.98
C ARG A 58 10.67 -6.63 -5.92
N ILE A 59 11.93 -6.91 -6.26
CA ILE A 59 12.29 -8.13 -6.98
C ILE A 59 11.75 -9.34 -6.21
N GLY A 60 11.01 -10.21 -6.90
CA GLY A 60 10.33 -11.37 -6.33
C GLY A 60 8.86 -11.15 -5.94
N ASP A 61 8.39 -9.90 -5.88
CA ASP A 61 6.95 -9.63 -5.72
C ASP A 61 6.19 -10.09 -6.96
N MET A 62 5.00 -10.66 -6.78
CA MET A 62 4.08 -10.84 -7.89
C MET A 62 3.19 -9.62 -8.03
N VAL A 63 3.32 -8.90 -9.13
CA VAL A 63 2.58 -7.67 -9.42
C VAL A 63 1.55 -7.91 -10.52
N ARG A 64 0.43 -7.21 -10.43
CA ARG A 64 -0.56 -7.10 -11.51
C ARG A 64 -0.24 -5.83 -12.29
N VAL A 65 0.21 -5.96 -13.53
CA VAL A 65 0.54 -4.83 -14.42
C VAL A 65 -0.59 -4.64 -15.43
N ALA A 66 -0.96 -3.37 -15.70
CA ALA A 66 -1.84 -3.02 -16.80
C ALA A 66 -0.99 -2.43 -17.93
N ILE A 67 -1.18 -2.90 -19.17
CA ILE A 67 -0.57 -2.33 -20.37
C ILE A 67 -1.70 -1.68 -21.17
N GLU A 68 -1.50 -0.44 -21.62
CA GLU A 68 -2.52 0.31 -22.38
C GLU A 68 -3.11 -0.50 -23.53
N GLY A 69 -4.45 -0.50 -23.62
CA GLY A 69 -5.19 -0.99 -24.77
C GLY A 69 -5.72 -2.43 -24.70
N ASN A 70 -5.35 -3.24 -23.69
CA ASN A 70 -5.93 -4.57 -23.50
C ASN A 70 -6.36 -4.80 -22.05
N VAL A 71 -7.66 -5.02 -21.87
CA VAL A 71 -8.23 -5.58 -20.64
C VAL A 71 -7.74 -7.03 -20.57
N PHE A 72 -6.85 -7.41 -19.64
CA PHE A 72 -6.89 -8.73 -18.97
C PHE A 72 -5.94 -8.86 -17.76
N ASP A 73 -6.39 -9.73 -16.85
CA ASP A 73 -5.78 -10.24 -15.62
C ASP A 73 -4.51 -11.09 -15.88
N TRP A 74 -3.31 -10.60 -15.54
CA TRP A 74 -2.14 -11.50 -15.38
C TRP A 74 -1.24 -11.07 -14.22
N LEU A 75 -0.71 -12.09 -13.53
CA LEU A 75 0.14 -12.03 -12.33
C LEU A 75 1.59 -12.34 -12.76
N GLY A 76 2.45 -11.33 -12.85
CA GLY A 76 3.86 -11.48 -13.22
C GLY A 76 4.77 -11.30 -12.00
N MET A 77 5.96 -11.92 -11.98
CA MET A 77 6.96 -11.69 -10.93
C MET A 77 7.87 -10.53 -11.33
N MET A 78 8.11 -9.59 -10.41
CA MET A 78 9.06 -8.50 -10.58
C MET A 78 10.48 -9.06 -10.63
N VAL A 79 11.19 -8.83 -11.74
CA VAL A 79 12.53 -9.39 -12.01
C VAL A 79 13.62 -8.33 -12.22
N ASP A 80 13.25 -7.06 -12.42
CA ASP A 80 14.17 -5.91 -12.55
C ASP A 80 13.45 -4.63 -12.07
N ASP A 81 14.19 -3.62 -11.61
CA ASP A 81 13.65 -2.33 -11.11
C ASP A 81 13.41 -1.28 -12.21
N LYS A 82 13.68 -1.65 -13.46
CA LYS A 82 13.70 -0.73 -14.62
C LYS A 82 12.39 -0.59 -15.37
N GLU A 83 11.41 -1.45 -15.12
CA GLU A 83 10.10 -1.31 -15.76
C GLU A 83 9.21 -0.41 -14.91
N ASP A 84 8.77 0.71 -15.51
CA ASP A 84 7.73 1.57 -14.96
C ASP A 84 6.44 0.75 -14.86
N VAL A 85 6.25 0.08 -13.71
CA VAL A 85 4.97 -0.50 -13.34
C VAL A 85 4.02 0.68 -13.18
N GLU A 86 3.30 1.02 -14.24
CA GLU A 86 2.41 2.16 -14.24
C GLU A 86 1.38 2.00 -13.12
N ARG A 87 1.41 2.99 -12.22
CA ARG A 87 0.69 3.04 -10.95
C ARG A 87 -0.79 3.34 -11.21
N TYR A 88 -1.51 2.43 -11.86
CA TYR A 88 -2.92 2.61 -12.19
C TYR A 88 -3.83 2.34 -10.99
N ALA A 89 -4.74 3.27 -10.78
CA ALA A 89 -5.43 3.58 -9.54
C ALA A 89 -6.60 2.64 -9.16
N ALA A 90 -6.48 1.34 -9.36
CA ALA A 90 -7.52 0.40 -8.95
C ALA A 90 -6.90 -0.87 -8.35
N GLU A 91 -6.97 -0.97 -7.03
CA GLU A 91 -6.76 -2.19 -6.22
C GLU A 91 -5.68 -3.15 -6.74
N GLN A 92 -4.41 -2.78 -6.58
CA GLN A 92 -3.31 -3.72 -6.79
C GLN A 92 -3.15 -4.60 -5.54
N VAL A 93 -3.43 -5.90 -5.70
CA VAL A 93 -2.98 -6.93 -4.76
C VAL A 93 -1.65 -7.45 -5.31
N ILE A 94 -0.58 -7.08 -4.64
CA ILE A 94 0.76 -7.64 -4.87
C ILE A 94 0.86 -8.89 -4.01
N LEU A 95 1.44 -9.98 -4.50
CA LEU A 95 1.86 -11.08 -3.62
C LEU A 95 3.32 -10.87 -3.25
N ARG A 96 3.58 -10.49 -2.00
CA ARG A 96 4.93 -10.33 -1.44
C ARG A 96 5.21 -11.51 -0.54
N GLU A 97 6.24 -12.29 -0.88
CA GLU A 97 6.61 -13.50 -0.12
C GLU A 97 5.44 -14.51 0.04
N GLY A 98 4.55 -14.57 -0.97
CA GLY A 98 3.35 -15.42 -0.95
C GLY A 98 2.19 -14.88 -0.11
N LYS A 99 2.31 -13.69 0.49
CA LYS A 99 1.25 -13.01 1.24
C LYS A 99 0.66 -11.84 0.44
N PRO A 100 -0.63 -11.52 0.59
CA PRO A 100 -1.21 -10.34 -0.05
C PRO A 100 -0.55 -9.06 0.49
N PHE A 101 -0.30 -8.10 -0.38
CA PHE A 101 0.25 -6.78 -0.10
C PHE A 101 -0.63 -5.77 -0.83
N HIS A 102 -1.32 -4.94 -0.06
CA HIS A 102 -2.36 -4.04 -0.57
C HIS A 102 -1.80 -2.64 -0.80
N TRP A 103 -1.96 -2.12 -2.01
CA TRP A 103 -1.61 -0.74 -2.32
C TRP A 103 -2.65 0.25 -1.77
N PRO A 104 -2.25 1.38 -1.14
CA PRO A 104 -3.18 2.37 -0.61
C PRO A 104 -3.79 3.22 -1.72
N HIS A 105 -5.01 3.72 -1.51
CA HIS A 105 -5.61 4.71 -2.39
C HIS A 105 -4.81 6.02 -2.35
N ALA A 106 -4.84 6.77 -3.46
CA ALA A 106 -4.15 8.05 -3.58
C ALA A 106 -5.10 9.15 -4.06
N GLU A 107 -5.17 10.25 -3.33
CA GLU A 107 -5.90 11.47 -3.72
C GLU A 107 -4.93 12.64 -3.93
N ALA A 108 -5.26 13.53 -4.88
CA ALA A 108 -4.56 14.81 -5.00
C ALA A 108 -4.88 15.65 -3.75
N ALA A 109 -3.85 16.10 -3.03
CA ALA A 109 -4.01 17.05 -1.92
C ALA A 109 -4.19 18.48 -2.42
#